data_AF-A0A4Q2Z443-F1
#
_entry.id   AF-A0A4Q2Z443-F1
#
_cell.length_a   1.000
_cell.length_b   1.000
_cell.length_c   1.000
_cell.angle_alpha   90.00
_cell.angle_beta   90.00
_cell.angle_gamma   90.00
#
_symmetry.space_group_name_H-M   'P 1'
#
loop_
_entity.id
_entity.type
_entity.pdbx_description
1 polymer ?
#
loop_
_entity_poly.entity_id
_entity_poly.type
_entity_poly.pdbx_seq_one_letter_code
_entity_poly.pdbx_strand_id
1 'polypeptide(L)'
;MTRRKTKTAAWKTAVDRARRVGKLLEAGWIQHAEEIPEDALPVDPDRFNPGGSYHRLTFYKDMPFTCRDCGKHEVWKAEDQLWYFETSGVPYYHTAVRCRPCRAKERKRKQEARRNAGHGPG
;
A
#
# COMPACT_ATOMS: atom_id res chain seq x y z
N MET A 1 -20.73 11.15 15.41
CA MET A 1 -20.60 9.73 15.80
C MET A 1 -19.47 9.09 15.01
N THR A 2 -18.25 9.04 15.57
CA THR A 2 -17.07 8.49 14.88
C THR A 2 -17.15 6.97 14.83
N ARG A 3 -17.36 6.44 13.62
CA ARG A 3 -17.36 5.00 13.28
C ARG A 3 -16.02 4.38 13.71
N ARG A 4 -15.95 3.88 14.95
CA ARG A 4 -14.81 3.11 15.46
C ARG A 4 -14.71 1.86 14.57
N LYS A 5 -13.77 1.88 13.63
CA LYS A 5 -13.61 0.85 12.59
C LYS A 5 -13.34 -0.49 13.27
N THR A 6 -14.33 -1.38 13.29
CA THR A 6 -14.07 -2.79 13.49
C THR A 6 -13.20 -3.25 12.33
N LYS A 7 -11.91 -3.51 12.59
CA LYS A 7 -11.01 -4.17 11.64
C LYS A 7 -11.65 -5.54 11.36
N THR A 8 -12.18 -5.74 10.15
CA THR A 8 -12.85 -6.97 9.75
C THR A 8 -11.90 -8.16 9.91
N ALA A 9 -12.43 -9.37 10.13
CA ALA A 9 -11.62 -10.59 10.22
C ALA A 9 -10.67 -10.72 9.01
N ALA A 10 -11.18 -10.41 7.80
CA ALA A 10 -10.39 -10.37 6.58
C ALA A 10 -9.18 -9.41 6.65
N TRP A 11 -9.32 -8.23 7.27
CA TRP A 11 -8.19 -7.31 7.44
C TRP A 11 -7.17 -7.83 8.45
N LYS A 12 -7.62 -8.41 9.57
CA LYS A 12 -6.72 -9.01 10.57
C LYS A 12 -5.89 -10.12 9.94
N THR A 13 -6.52 -10.99 9.16
CA THR A 13 -5.84 -12.03 8.40
C THR A 13 -4.88 -11.44 7.35
N ALA A 14 -5.29 -10.41 6.62
CA ALA A 14 -4.45 -9.77 5.60
C ALA A 14 -3.15 -9.18 6.17
N VAL A 15 -3.16 -8.68 7.41
CA VAL A 15 -1.98 -8.11 8.09
C VAL A 15 -1.30 -9.09 9.07
N ASP A 16 -1.72 -10.36 9.08
CA ASP A 16 -1.14 -11.36 9.99
C ASP A 16 0.34 -11.61 9.67
N ARG A 17 1.21 -11.19 10.59
CA ARG A 17 2.67 -11.22 10.39
C ARG A 17 3.18 -12.64 10.26
N ALA A 18 2.83 -13.53 11.19
CA ALA A 18 3.36 -14.89 11.24
C ALA A 18 3.04 -15.66 9.95
N ARG A 19 1.79 -15.57 9.49
CA ARG A 19 1.35 -16.17 8.23
C ARG A 19 2.15 -15.67 7.03
N ARG A 20 2.42 -14.37 6.96
CA ARG A 20 3.10 -13.76 5.81
C ARG A 20 4.61 -14.05 5.81
N VAL A 21 5.24 -14.07 6.98
CA VAL A 21 6.62 -14.54 7.14
C VAL A 21 6.74 -16.01 6.69
N GLY A 22 5.79 -16.86 7.10
CA GLY A 22 5.75 -18.27 6.67
C GLY A 22 5.72 -18.42 5.14
N LYS A 23 4.88 -17.63 4.46
CA LYS A 23 4.85 -17.61 2.99
C LYS A 23 6.16 -17.15 2.35
N LEU A 24 6.81 -16.13 2.92
CA LEU A 24 8.09 -15.63 2.40
C LEU A 24 9.19 -16.67 2.53
N LEU A 25 9.22 -17.42 3.63
CA LEU A 25 10.14 -18.55 3.84
C LEU A 25 9.87 -19.69 2.84
N GLU A 26 8.60 -20.10 2.70
CA GLU A 26 8.19 -21.16 1.77
C GLU A 26 8.51 -20.80 0.32
N ALA A 27 8.31 -19.54 -0.07
CA ALA A 27 8.66 -19.03 -1.39
C ALA A 27 10.17 -18.83 -1.61
N GLY A 28 11.00 -18.96 -0.56
CA GLY A 28 12.44 -18.71 -0.59
C GLY A 28 12.81 -17.25 -0.84
N TRP A 29 11.93 -16.30 -0.49
CA TRP A 29 12.21 -14.85 -0.61
C TRP A 29 13.04 -14.33 0.56
N ILE A 30 12.97 -15.03 1.69
CA ILE A 30 13.82 -14.87 2.87
C ILE A 30 14.28 -16.26 3.31
N GLN A 31 15.43 -16.33 3.96
CA GLN A 31 15.97 -17.53 4.60
C GLN A 31 15.59 -17.61 6.08
N HIS A 32 15.45 -16.45 6.73
CA HIS A 32 15.21 -16.33 8.17
C HIS A 32 14.12 -15.30 8.47
N ALA A 33 13.34 -15.53 9.53
CA ALA A 33 12.23 -14.66 9.91
C ALA A 33 12.72 -13.26 10.35
N GLU A 34 13.95 -13.20 10.86
CA GLU A 34 14.63 -12.01 11.36
C GLU A 34 15.00 -11.01 10.26
N GLU A 35 15.00 -11.45 8.99
CA GLU A 35 15.18 -10.55 7.84
C GLU A 35 14.02 -9.56 7.69
N ILE A 36 12.86 -9.84 8.30
CA ILE A 36 11.73 -8.94 8.34
C ILE A 36 11.78 -8.15 9.66
N PRO A 37 12.00 -6.82 9.64
CA PRO A 37 12.00 -6.02 10.85
C PRO A 37 10.69 -6.16 11.64
N GLU A 38 10.77 -6.11 12.97
CA GLU A 38 9.59 -6.23 13.84
C GLU A 38 8.56 -5.13 13.59
N ASP A 39 9.03 -3.93 13.25
CA ASP A 39 8.20 -2.76 12.95
C ASP A 39 7.69 -2.71 11.50
N ALA A 40 7.98 -3.74 10.71
CA ALA A 40 7.54 -3.85 9.32
C ALA A 40 6.38 -4.85 9.14
N LEU A 41 5.60 -4.64 8.09
CA LEU A 41 4.59 -5.60 7.64
C LEU A 41 5.19 -6.45 6.51
N PRO A 42 5.33 -7.77 6.67
CA PRO A 42 5.86 -8.63 5.61
C PRO A 42 4.96 -8.56 4.36
N VAL A 43 5.52 -8.70 3.16
CA VAL A 43 4.77 -8.78 1.89
C VAL A 43 4.10 -10.16 1.76
N ASP A 44 2.98 -10.24 1.03
CA ASP A 44 2.38 -11.53 0.63
C ASP A 44 2.87 -11.84 -0.79
N PRO A 45 3.74 -12.85 -0.97
CA PRO A 45 4.28 -13.21 -2.27
C PRO A 45 3.22 -13.45 -3.34
N ASP A 46 2.05 -13.99 -2.95
CA ASP A 46 0.95 -14.32 -3.87
C ASP A 46 0.22 -13.07 -4.40
N ARG A 47 0.40 -11.93 -3.73
CA ARG A 47 -0.28 -10.65 -4.06
C ARG A 47 0.68 -9.57 -4.52
N PHE A 48 1.99 -9.83 -4.44
CA PHE A 48 3.00 -8.86 -4.81
C PHE A 48 2.98 -8.60 -6.33
N ASN A 49 2.84 -7.34 -6.71
CA ASN A 49 2.92 -6.92 -8.10
C ASN A 49 4.29 -6.25 -8.39
N PRO A 50 5.22 -6.93 -9.08
CA PRO A 50 6.50 -6.35 -9.45
C PRO A 50 6.41 -5.27 -10.54
N GLY A 51 5.30 -5.22 -11.30
CA GLY A 51 5.12 -4.29 -12.42
C GLY A 51 6.22 -4.33 -13.47
N GLY A 52 6.78 -5.53 -13.73
CA GLY A 52 7.87 -5.76 -14.68
C GLY A 52 9.28 -5.59 -14.12
N SER A 53 9.43 -5.21 -12.85
CA SER A 53 10.74 -5.17 -12.16
C SER A 53 11.17 -6.55 -11.68
N TYR A 54 12.48 -6.80 -11.64
CA TYR A 54 13.05 -8.02 -11.06
C TYR A 54 13.20 -7.97 -9.53
N HIS A 55 13.00 -6.80 -8.92
CA HIS A 55 13.16 -6.63 -7.48
C HIS A 55 11.94 -7.14 -6.71
N ARG A 56 12.22 -7.93 -5.66
CA ARG A 56 11.22 -8.49 -4.76
C ARG A 56 11.29 -7.75 -3.43
N LEU A 57 10.27 -6.94 -3.16
CA LEU A 57 10.14 -6.32 -1.85
C LEU A 57 9.62 -7.37 -0.86
N THR A 58 10.27 -7.49 0.30
CA THR A 58 9.92 -8.49 1.32
C THR A 58 9.06 -7.92 2.45
N PHE A 59 9.07 -6.61 2.67
CA PHE A 59 8.26 -5.95 3.70
C PHE A 59 7.93 -4.48 3.38
N TYR A 60 6.87 -3.97 4.01
CA TYR A 60 6.49 -2.56 4.04
C TYR A 60 6.83 -1.95 5.40
N LYS A 61 7.36 -0.73 5.39
CA LYS A 61 7.70 0.03 6.60
C LYS A 61 7.13 1.44 6.52
N ASP A 62 6.79 2.03 7.64
CA ASP A 62 6.33 3.41 7.71
C ASP A 62 7.35 4.36 7.04
N MET A 63 6.91 5.05 5.98
CA MET A 63 7.78 5.92 5.19
C MET A 63 7.35 7.38 5.33
N PRO A 64 8.19 8.28 5.84
CA PRO A 64 7.89 9.71 5.83
C PRO A 64 7.89 10.22 4.39
N PHE A 65 6.98 11.15 4.09
CA PHE A 65 6.93 11.83 2.81
C PHE A 65 6.42 13.27 2.96
N THR A 66 6.84 14.12 2.04
CA THR A 66 6.36 15.49 1.94
C THR A 66 5.33 15.57 0.83
N CYS A 67 4.12 16.06 1.17
CA CYS A 67 3.08 16.27 0.18
C CYS A 67 3.54 17.31 -0.84
N ARG A 68 3.63 16.91 -2.12
CA ARG A 68 4.10 17.79 -3.19
C ARG A 68 3.21 19.01 -3.45
N ASP A 69 1.93 18.95 -3.08
CA ASP A 69 0.97 20.02 -3.35
C ASP A 69 0.86 21.03 -2.18
N CYS A 70 0.99 20.57 -0.93
CA CYS A 70 0.76 21.41 0.25
C CYS A 70 1.94 21.47 1.23
N GLY A 71 3.07 20.83 0.92
CA GLY A 71 4.30 20.83 1.74
C GLY A 71 4.20 20.08 3.06
N LYS A 72 3.03 19.55 3.44
CA LYS A 72 2.84 18.88 4.73
C LYS A 72 3.64 17.57 4.80
N HIS A 73 4.36 17.38 5.90
CA HIS A 73 5.00 16.11 6.25
C HIS A 73 3.96 15.12 6.77
N GLU A 74 3.90 13.94 6.17
CA GLU A 74 3.06 12.84 6.60
C GLU A 74 3.86 11.52 6.58
N VAL A 75 3.32 10.49 7.22
CA VAL A 75 3.88 9.15 7.20
C VAL A 75 2.96 8.26 6.39
N TRP A 76 3.50 7.62 5.36
CA TRP A 76 2.82 6.59 4.62
C TRP A 76 2.98 5.26 5.37
N LYS A 77 1.93 4.91 6.09
CA LYS A 77 1.94 3.74 6.97
C LYS A 77 2.11 2.44 6.18
N ALA A 78 2.79 1.47 6.76
CA ALA A 78 2.94 0.13 6.20
C ALA A 78 1.57 -0.50 5.88
N GLU A 79 0.56 -0.28 6.73
CA GLU A 79 -0.82 -0.74 6.50
C GLU A 79 -1.44 -0.13 5.23
N ASP A 80 -1.23 1.17 5.01
CA ASP A 80 -1.73 1.88 3.83
C ASP A 80 -0.97 1.44 2.55
N GLN A 81 0.31 1.08 2.68
CA GLN A 81 1.12 0.52 1.60
C GLN A 81 0.61 -0.87 1.20
N LEU A 82 0.40 -1.76 2.16
CA LEU A 82 -0.14 -3.11 1.93
C LEU A 82 -1.47 -3.04 1.18
N TRP A 83 -2.41 -2.20 1.66
CA TRP A 83 -3.68 -2.03 0.95
C TRP A 83 -3.48 -1.50 -0.47
N TYR A 84 -2.61 -0.50 -0.65
CA TYR A 84 -2.38 0.11 -1.95
C TYR A 84 -1.77 -0.88 -2.95
N PHE A 85 -0.73 -1.62 -2.58
CA PHE A 85 -0.05 -2.52 -3.50
C PHE A 85 -0.82 -3.83 -3.70
N GLU A 86 -1.22 -4.49 -2.61
CA GLU A 86 -1.79 -5.84 -2.69
C GLU A 86 -3.29 -5.86 -2.91
N THR A 87 -4.02 -4.83 -2.47
CA THR A 87 -5.49 -4.78 -2.68
C THR A 87 -5.87 -4.01 -3.93
N SER A 88 -5.17 -2.91 -4.25
CA SER A 88 -5.45 -2.16 -5.49
C SER A 88 -4.62 -2.62 -6.69
N GLY A 89 -3.64 -3.50 -6.49
CA GLY A 89 -2.84 -4.12 -7.55
C GLY A 89 -1.81 -3.18 -8.19
N VAL A 90 -1.50 -2.05 -7.54
CA VAL A 90 -0.52 -1.09 -8.06
C VAL A 90 0.89 -1.67 -7.93
N PRO A 91 1.79 -1.47 -8.89
CA PRO A 91 3.18 -1.89 -8.76
C PRO A 91 3.89 -1.29 -7.54
N TYR A 92 4.78 -2.06 -6.91
CA TYR A 92 5.43 -1.66 -5.64
C TYR A 92 6.31 -0.40 -5.73
N TYR A 93 6.78 -0.02 -6.92
CA TYR A 93 7.64 1.16 -7.11
C TYR A 93 6.89 2.49 -7.02
N HIS A 94 5.56 2.48 -6.94
CA HIS A 94 4.78 3.69 -6.74
C HIS A 94 4.92 4.20 -5.31
N THR A 95 5.15 5.51 -5.13
CA THR A 95 5.27 6.12 -3.81
C THR A 95 4.14 7.10 -3.49
N ALA A 96 3.83 7.27 -2.20
CA ALA A 96 2.91 8.31 -1.75
C ALA A 96 3.57 9.69 -1.88
N VAL A 97 3.09 10.49 -2.82
CA VAL A 97 3.57 11.88 -3.05
C VAL A 97 2.60 12.95 -2.58
N ARG A 98 1.43 12.55 -2.05
CA ARG A 98 0.33 13.45 -1.67
C ARG A 98 -0.39 12.99 -0.42
N CYS A 99 -0.68 13.93 0.48
CA CYS A 99 -1.52 13.70 1.65
C CYS A 99 -2.95 13.31 1.25
N ARG A 100 -3.72 12.75 2.19
CA ARG A 100 -5.11 12.32 1.91
C ARG A 100 -6.00 13.45 1.37
N PRO A 101 -5.97 14.68 1.92
CA PRO A 101 -6.75 15.80 1.36
C PRO A 101 -6.37 16.15 -0.08
N CYS A 102 -5.07 16.25 -0.39
CA CYS A 102 -4.61 16.58 -1.75
C CYS A 102 -4.90 15.45 -2.75
N ARG A 103 -4.81 14.18 -2.32
CA ARG A 103 -5.28 13.03 -3.13
C ARG A 103 -6.77 13.12 -3.46
N ALA A 104 -7.62 13.54 -2.51
CA ALA A 104 -9.05 13.72 -2.76
C ALA A 104 -9.33 14.85 -3.76
N LYS A 105 -8.65 15.99 -3.63
CA LYS A 105 -8.75 17.10 -4.59
C LYS A 105 -8.33 16.68 -5.99
N GLU A 106 -7.21 15.97 -6.11
CA GLU A 106 -6.71 15.49 -7.40
C GLU A 106 -7.65 14.46 -8.05
N ARG A 107 -8.26 13.56 -7.25
CA ARG A 107 -9.28 12.64 -7.75
C ARG A 107 -10.50 13.38 -8.32
N LYS A 108 -11.00 14.40 -7.62
CA LYS A 108 -12.11 15.24 -8.10
C LYS A 108 -11.75 15.94 -9.42
N ARG A 109 -10.58 16.57 -9.49
CA ARG A 109 -10.08 17.24 -10.71
C ARG A 109 -10.00 16.28 -11.91
N LYS A 110 -9.47 15.06 -11.71
CA LYS A 110 -9.40 14.04 -12.78
C LYS A 110 -10.79 13.55 -13.21
N GLN A 111 -11.72 13.41 -12.27
CA GLN A 111 -13.10 13.01 -12.57
C GLN A 111 -13.83 14.09 -13.40
N GLU A 112 -13.67 15.37 -13.03
CA GLU A 112 -14.21 16.50 -13.79
C GLU A 112 -13.60 16.58 -15.19
N ALA A 113 -12.29 16.40 -15.32
CA ALA A 113 -11.62 16.37 -16.62
C ALA A 113 -12.13 15.23 -17.52
N ARG A 114 -12.33 14.01 -16.97
CA ARG A 114 -12.90 12.87 -17.71
C ARG A 114 -14.32 13.15 -18.20
N ARG A 115 -15.17 13.73 -17.32
CA ARG A 115 -16.53 14.14 -17.66
C ARG A 115 -16.53 15.17 -18.80
N ASN A 116 -15.66 16.16 -18.73
CA ASN A 116 -15.57 17.21 -19.75
C ASN A 116 -14.99 16.70 -21.08
N ALA A 117 -14.17 15.64 -21.06
CA ALA A 117 -13.60 15.00 -22.24
C ALA A 117 -14.56 14.01 -22.93
N GLY A 118 -15.82 13.88 -22.48
CA GLY A 118 -16.80 12.97 -23.08
C GLY A 118 -16.53 11.47 -22.86
N HIS A 119 -15.52 11.10 -22.05
CA HIS A 119 -15.32 9.73 -21.61
C HIS A 119 -16.20 9.47 -20.39
N GLY A 120 -17.40 8.93 -20.64
CA GLY A 120 -18.34 8.48 -19.62
C GLY A 120 -17.70 7.49 -18.64
N PRO A 121 -18.22 7.38 -17.40
CA PRO A 121 -17.63 6.51 -16.39
C PRO A 121 -17.76 5.04 -16.82
N GLY A 122 -16.63 4.39 -17.07
CA GLY A 122 -16.52 2.93 -17.13
C GLY A 122 -16.44 2.31 -15.74
#